data_AF-A0A7X8CW79-F1
#
_entry.id   AF-A0A7X8CW79-F1
#
_cell.length_a   1.000
_cell.length_b   1.000
_cell.length_c   1.000
_cell.angle_alpha   90.00
_cell.angle_beta   90.00
_cell.angle_gamma   90.00
#
_symmetry.space_group_name_H-M   'P 1'
#
loop_
_entity.id
_entity.type
_entity.pdbx_description
1 polymer ?
#
loop_
_entity_poly.entity_id
_entity_poly.type
_entity_poly.pdbx_seq_one_letter_code
_entity_poly.pdbx_strand_id
1 'polypeptide(L)'
;MKKLGLIVMFSLLLALGLWAAGAEAIVQVKETILRDQPSFTGKTLGVLKYGAKVSVLEEKSGWARVSAEAGKLQGWVHGSSITKKAVALSSQGGSGTGASSSEVSLAGKGFNAQVEAQYRSQNAALDFAAIDAMEKIRFKPEELKAFLADGGILPKGGI
;
A
#
# COMPACT_ATOMS: atom_id res chain seq x y z
N MET A 1 10.99 50.77 30.09
CA MET A 1 9.90 50.07 29.37
C MET A 1 10.31 49.62 27.96
N LYS A 2 11.46 48.92 27.79
CA LYS A 2 11.93 48.48 26.46
C LYS A 2 12.45 47.03 26.41
N LYS A 3 12.39 46.29 27.53
CA LYS A 3 12.90 44.91 27.63
C LYS A 3 11.79 43.84 27.76
N LEU A 4 10.52 44.26 27.75
CA LEU A 4 9.38 43.36 27.90
C LEU A 4 8.78 42.91 26.55
N GLY A 5 9.04 43.64 25.46
CA GLY A 5 8.55 43.30 24.12
C GLY A 5 9.37 42.23 23.38
N LEU A 6 10.61 41.98 23.81
CA LEU A 6 11.50 41.03 23.12
C LEU A 6 11.23 39.57 23.53
N ILE A 7 10.67 39.34 24.73
CA ILE A 7 10.34 38.00 25.24
C ILE A 7 9.03 37.50 24.64
N VAL A 8 8.06 38.39 24.41
CA VAL A 8 6.77 38.06 23.77
C VAL A 8 6.95 37.71 22.28
N MET A 9 8.02 38.18 21.66
CA MET A 9 8.41 37.84 20.28
C MET A 9 9.31 36.61 20.16
N PHE A 10 9.61 35.91 21.27
CA PHE A 10 10.24 34.59 21.24
C PHE A 10 9.22 33.48 21.53
N SER A 11 8.12 33.80 22.20
CA SER A 11 6.97 32.89 22.41
C SER A 11 6.05 32.75 21.20
N LEU A 12 6.18 33.62 20.19
CA LEU A 12 5.46 33.49 18.91
C LEU A 12 6.24 32.63 17.88
N LEU A 13 7.41 32.13 18.27
CA LEU A 13 8.20 31.13 17.55
C LEU A 13 8.05 29.73 18.17
N LEU A 14 6.99 29.51 18.95
CA LEU A 14 6.43 28.17 19.14
C LEU A 14 5.72 27.80 17.83
N ALA A 15 6.53 27.53 16.82
CA ALA A 15 6.09 26.99 15.55
C ALA A 15 5.22 25.79 15.86
N LEU A 16 3.93 25.99 15.64
CA LEU A 16 2.90 24.99 15.53
C LEU A 16 3.33 24.02 14.42
N GLY A 17 4.21 23.08 14.77
CA GLY A 17 4.29 21.82 14.09
C GLY A 17 2.99 21.10 14.37
N LEU A 18 1.92 21.50 13.67
CA LEU A 18 0.84 20.58 13.38
C LEU A 18 1.47 19.45 12.58
N TRP A 19 2.00 18.47 13.30
CA TRP A 19 2.07 17.13 12.76
C TRP A 19 0.62 16.80 12.42
N ALA A 20 0.30 16.88 11.14
CA ALA A 20 -0.91 16.28 10.61
C ALA A 20 -0.81 14.79 10.95
N ALA A 21 -1.33 14.43 12.12
CA ALA A 21 -1.52 13.05 12.55
C ALA A 21 -2.61 12.49 11.64
N GLY A 22 -2.18 12.10 10.44
CA GLY A 22 -3.03 11.43 9.48
C GLY A 22 -3.55 10.13 10.08
N ALA A 23 -4.77 9.73 9.70
CA ALA A 23 -5.38 8.52 10.22
C ALA A 23 -4.48 7.31 9.95
N GLU A 24 -4.18 6.51 10.97
CA GLU A 24 -3.33 5.34 10.82
C GLU A 24 -4.00 4.29 9.91
N ALA A 25 -3.24 3.78 8.95
CA ALA A 25 -3.65 2.71 8.06
C ALA A 25 -2.50 1.70 7.90
N ILE A 26 -2.85 0.50 7.47
CA ILE A 26 -1.91 -0.60 7.25
C ILE A 26 -2.00 -1.04 5.79
N VAL A 27 -0.86 -1.35 5.17
CA VAL A 27 -0.83 -1.97 3.84
C VAL A 27 -1.36 -3.40 3.92
N GLN A 28 -2.44 -3.69 3.19
CA GLN A 28 -3.13 -5.00 3.22
C GLN A 28 -2.75 -5.93 2.06
N VAL A 29 -2.01 -5.42 1.07
CA VAL A 29 -1.51 -6.19 -0.08
C VAL A 29 -0.06 -6.60 0.13
N LYS A 30 0.42 -7.62 -0.60
CA LYS A 30 1.83 -8.09 -0.50
C LYS A 30 2.82 -6.93 -0.65
N GLU A 31 2.64 -6.15 -1.71
CA GLU A 31 3.45 -4.97 -2.02
C GLU A 31 2.58 -3.92 -2.72
N THR A 32 2.83 -2.64 -2.45
CA THR A 32 2.21 -1.51 -3.14
C THR A 32 3.25 -0.45 -3.45
N ILE A 33 3.05 0.28 -4.55
CA ILE A 33 3.98 1.29 -5.03
C ILE A 33 3.53 2.65 -4.51
N LEU A 34 4.43 3.34 -3.82
CA LEU A 34 4.26 4.73 -3.44
C LEU A 34 4.60 5.62 -4.65
N ARG A 35 3.66 6.46 -5.07
CA ARG A 35 3.78 7.30 -6.27
C ARG A 35 3.80 8.78 -5.93
N ASP A 36 4.32 9.61 -6.83
CA ASP A 36 4.32 11.06 -6.68
C ASP A 36 2.94 11.70 -6.91
N GLN A 37 2.12 11.06 -7.75
CA GLN A 37 0.78 11.50 -8.12
C GLN A 37 -0.26 10.40 -7.93
N PRO A 38 -1.55 10.75 -7.74
CA PRO A 38 -2.66 9.80 -7.63
C PRO A 38 -3.02 9.19 -9.00
N SER A 39 -2.06 8.49 -9.62
CA SER A 39 -2.18 7.86 -10.94
C SER A 39 -1.31 6.62 -11.03
N PHE A 40 -1.75 5.60 -11.78
CA PHE A 40 -0.96 4.40 -12.06
C PHE A 40 0.28 4.66 -12.92
N THR A 41 0.31 5.79 -13.62
CA THR A 41 1.45 6.23 -14.45
C THR A 41 2.39 7.21 -13.74
N GLY A 42 2.08 7.58 -12.48
CA GLY A 42 2.92 8.44 -11.66
C GLY A 42 4.29 7.82 -11.39
N LYS A 43 5.29 8.67 -11.13
CA LYS A 43 6.66 8.24 -10.83
C LYS A 43 6.69 7.43 -9.53
N THR A 44 7.42 6.33 -9.54
CA THR A 44 7.67 5.51 -8.34
C THR A 44 8.60 6.25 -7.39
N LEU A 45 8.13 6.51 -6.17
CA LEU A 45 8.91 7.07 -5.06
C LEU A 45 9.45 5.98 -4.13
N GLY A 46 8.74 4.86 -4.01
CA GLY A 46 9.15 3.73 -3.17
C GLY A 46 8.17 2.57 -3.22
N VAL A 47 8.46 1.51 -2.46
CA VAL A 47 7.61 0.32 -2.34
C VAL A 47 7.30 0.08 -0.87
N LEU A 48 6.03 -0.11 -0.55
CA LEU A 48 5.55 -0.46 0.78
C LEU A 48 5.11 -1.92 0.79
N LYS A 49 5.53 -2.66 1.82
CA LYS A 49 5.21 -4.08 1.98
C LYS A 49 3.98 -4.29 2.86
N TYR A 50 3.40 -5.48 2.79
CA TYR A 50 2.34 -5.92 3.68
C TYR A 50 2.65 -5.63 5.15
N GLY A 51 1.66 -5.13 5.88
CA GLY A 51 1.79 -4.80 7.30
C GLY A 51 2.49 -3.48 7.60
N ALA A 52 3.02 -2.77 6.59
CA ALA A 52 3.60 -1.45 6.80
C ALA A 52 2.55 -0.47 7.33
N LYS A 53 2.87 0.18 8.45
CA LYS A 53 2.05 1.24 9.05
C LYS A 53 2.31 2.55 8.32
N VAL A 54 1.24 3.22 7.92
CA VAL A 54 1.27 4.50 7.23
C VAL A 54 0.23 5.44 7.82
N SER A 55 0.51 6.75 7.78
CA SER A 55 -0.46 7.78 8.15
C SER A 55 -1.10 8.34 6.90
N VAL A 56 -2.42 8.25 6.79
CA VAL A 56 -3.19 8.81 5.66
C VAL A 56 -3.36 10.31 5.88
N LEU A 57 -2.73 11.10 5.01
CA LEU A 57 -2.78 12.56 5.04
C LEU A 57 -4.00 13.12 4.29
N GLU A 58 -4.32 12.53 3.14
CA GLU A 58 -5.37 13.00 2.24
C GLU A 58 -5.93 11.82 1.42
N GLU A 59 -7.20 11.88 1.03
CA GLU A 59 -7.79 10.94 0.07
C GLU A 59 -8.37 11.72 -1.11
N LYS A 60 -8.03 11.29 -2.33
CA LYS A 60 -8.45 11.96 -3.57
C LYS A 60 -8.68 10.93 -4.67
N SER A 61 -9.90 10.90 -5.21
CA SER A 61 -10.25 10.12 -6.41
C SER A 61 -9.87 8.63 -6.32
N GLY A 62 -10.06 8.00 -5.17
CA GLY A 62 -9.70 6.58 -4.93
C GLY A 62 -8.24 6.34 -4.53
N TRP A 63 -7.44 7.40 -4.42
CA TRP A 63 -6.07 7.35 -3.93
C TRP A 63 -5.98 7.94 -2.52
N ALA A 64 -5.01 7.48 -1.76
CA ALA A 64 -4.67 8.00 -0.45
C ALA A 64 -3.23 8.53 -0.50
N ARG A 65 -3.04 9.79 -0.15
CA ARG A 65 -1.73 10.34 0.14
C ARG A 65 -1.32 9.86 1.52
N VAL A 66 -0.24 9.13 1.59
CA VAL A 66 0.25 8.50 2.81
C VAL A 66 1.65 8.99 3.15
N SER A 67 1.94 8.98 4.44
CA SER A 67 3.25 9.20 5.02
C SER A 67 3.74 7.90 5.66
N ALA A 68 4.91 7.44 5.24
CA ALA A 68 5.58 6.25 5.73
C ALA A 68 6.91 6.63 6.40
N GLU A 69 7.44 5.72 7.21
CA GLU A 69 8.74 5.85 7.89
C GLU A 69 8.88 7.16 8.69
N ALA A 70 7.85 7.44 9.50
CA ALA A 70 7.76 8.63 10.35
C ALA A 70 7.93 9.97 9.60
N GLY A 71 7.47 10.04 8.35
CA GLY A 71 7.48 11.27 7.56
C GLY A 71 8.57 11.36 6.50
N LYS A 72 9.50 10.39 6.42
CA LYS A 72 10.57 10.41 5.43
C LYS A 72 10.08 10.15 4.00
N LEU A 73 9.03 9.34 3.86
CA LEU A 73 8.48 8.93 2.57
C LEU A 73 7.02 9.35 2.48
N GLN A 74 6.72 10.28 1.59
CA GLN A 74 5.36 10.75 1.34
C GLN A 74 4.99 10.57 -0.13
N GLY A 75 3.78 10.10 -0.38
CA GLY A 75 3.28 9.90 -1.74
C GLY A 75 1.89 9.31 -1.76
N TRP A 76 1.44 8.87 -2.93
CA TRP A 76 0.12 8.34 -3.18
C TRP A 76 0.16 6.82 -3.33
N VAL A 77 -0.79 6.17 -2.67
CA VAL A 77 -1.11 4.75 -2.85
C VAL A 77 -2.58 4.61 -3.22
N HIS A 78 -2.93 3.56 -3.95
CA HIS A 78 -4.34 3.30 -4.24
C HIS A 78 -5.09 2.88 -2.96
N GLY A 79 -6.30 3.38 -2.74
CA GLY A 79 -7.05 3.15 -1.52
C GLY A 79 -7.31 1.67 -1.22
N SER A 80 -7.43 0.83 -2.26
CA SER A 80 -7.58 -0.63 -2.09
C SER A 80 -6.33 -1.33 -1.52
N SER A 81 -5.17 -0.67 -1.56
CA SER A 81 -3.91 -1.23 -1.02
C SER A 81 -3.79 -1.04 0.50
N ILE A 82 -4.60 -0.18 1.10
CA ILE A 82 -4.51 0.17 2.52
C ILE A 82 -5.83 -0.10 3.25
N THR A 83 -5.75 -0.44 4.52
CA THR A 83 -6.91 -0.63 5.40
C THR A 83 -6.77 0.24 6.64
N LYS A 84 -7.86 0.94 7.00
CA LYS A 84 -7.97 1.71 8.25
C LYS A 84 -8.43 0.83 9.42
N LYS A 85 -8.81 -0.43 9.16
CA LYS A 85 -9.14 -1.38 10.21
C LYS A 85 -7.84 -1.82 10.88
N ALA A 86 -7.81 -1.78 12.21
CA ALA A 86 -6.74 -2.37 12.97
C ALA A 86 -6.61 -3.85 12.56
N VAL A 87 -5.49 -4.20 11.93
CA VAL A 87 -5.12 -5.61 11.79
C VAL A 87 -4.73 -6.03 13.20
N ALA A 88 -5.67 -6.60 13.95
CA ALA A 88 -5.40 -7.21 15.24
C ALA A 88 -4.53 -8.44 15.01
N LEU A 89 -3.21 -8.25 14.91
CA LEU A 89 -2.27 -9.34 15.18
C LEU A 89 -2.32 -9.58 16.68
N SER A 90 -3.18 -10.49 17.12
CA SER A 90 -3.09 -11.07 18.45
C SER A 90 -1.86 -11.99 18.49
N SER A 91 -0.67 -11.40 18.61
CA SER A 91 0.54 -12.15 18.96
C SER A 91 0.56 -12.34 20.47
N GLN A 92 -0.12 -13.37 20.95
CA GLN A 92 0.04 -13.82 22.34
C GLN A 92 0.69 -15.20 22.35
N GLY A 93 2.02 -15.18 22.51
CA GLY A 93 2.82 -16.26 23.09
C GLY A 93 2.80 -17.61 22.36
N GLY A 94 3.70 -17.77 21.39
CA GLY A 94 4.04 -19.10 20.84
C GLY A 94 4.57 -19.00 19.42
N SER A 95 5.86 -19.27 19.25
CA SER A 95 6.60 -19.40 17.99
C SER A 95 5.75 -19.88 16.79
N GLY A 96 5.45 -18.95 15.86
CA GLY A 96 4.69 -19.22 14.64
C GLY A 96 4.24 -17.92 13.96
N THR A 97 5.13 -17.25 13.24
CA THR A 97 4.81 -16.03 12.47
C THR A 97 3.94 -16.38 11.26
N GLY A 98 2.62 -16.30 11.40
CA GLY A 98 1.66 -16.44 10.31
C GLY A 98 0.34 -17.07 10.78
N ALA A 99 -0.80 -16.61 10.25
CA ALA A 99 -2.06 -17.32 10.40
C ALA A 99 -1.87 -18.79 9.97
N SER A 100 -2.42 -19.75 10.72
CA SER A 100 -2.28 -21.16 10.37
C SER A 100 -2.87 -21.40 8.97
N SER A 101 -2.33 -22.37 8.21
CA SER A 101 -2.85 -22.70 6.88
C SER A 101 -4.37 -22.95 6.93
N SER A 102 -4.87 -23.53 8.03
CA SER A 102 -6.29 -23.72 8.34
C SER A 102 -7.09 -22.42 8.53
N GLU A 103 -6.55 -21.43 9.25
CA GLU A 103 -7.21 -20.13 9.45
C GLU A 103 -7.25 -19.30 8.16
N VAL A 104 -6.17 -19.35 7.37
CA VAL A 104 -6.12 -18.75 6.03
C VAL A 104 -7.12 -19.42 5.09
N SER A 105 -7.27 -20.75 5.18
CA SER A 105 -8.20 -21.52 4.35
C SER A 105 -9.67 -21.23 4.66
N LEU A 106 -10.00 -21.01 5.94
CA LEU A 106 -11.35 -20.62 6.36
C LEU A 106 -11.71 -19.23 5.82
N ALA A 107 -10.76 -18.29 5.82
CA ALA A 107 -10.95 -16.94 5.30
C ALA A 107 -10.90 -16.86 3.75
N GLY A 108 -10.11 -17.73 3.13
CA GLY A 108 -9.85 -17.76 1.68
C GLY A 108 -10.68 -18.77 0.90
N LYS A 109 -11.78 -19.32 1.45
CA LYS A 109 -12.62 -20.35 0.80
C LYS A 109 -11.82 -21.55 0.24
N GLY A 110 -10.77 -21.99 0.94
CA GLY A 110 -9.96 -23.15 0.55
C GLY A 110 -8.88 -22.89 -0.50
N PHE A 111 -8.61 -21.65 -0.91
CA PHE A 111 -7.48 -21.35 -1.80
C PHE A 111 -6.16 -21.26 -1.01
N ASN A 112 -5.43 -22.37 -0.93
CA ASN A 112 -4.12 -22.46 -0.28
C ASN A 112 -3.13 -23.30 -1.10
N ALA A 113 -1.84 -23.28 -0.71
CA ALA A 113 -0.78 -23.99 -1.44
C ALA A 113 -0.95 -25.53 -1.47
N GLN A 114 -1.56 -26.11 -0.45
CA GLN A 114 -1.82 -27.56 -0.38
C GLN A 114 -2.93 -27.97 -1.36
N VAL A 115 -4.00 -27.17 -1.45
CA VAL A 115 -5.11 -27.37 -2.39
C VAL A 115 -4.62 -27.17 -3.83
N GLU A 116 -3.77 -26.19 -4.07
CA GLU A 116 -3.15 -25.99 -5.38
C GLU A 116 -2.25 -27.18 -5.76
N ALA A 117 -1.41 -27.67 -4.84
CA ALA A 117 -0.57 -28.85 -5.09
C ALA A 117 -1.41 -30.11 -5.39
N GLN A 118 -2.51 -30.30 -4.65
CA GLN A 118 -3.46 -31.39 -4.90
C GLN A 118 -4.18 -31.22 -6.24
N TYR A 119 -4.57 -29.99 -6.60
CA TYR A 119 -5.22 -29.73 -7.88
C TYR A 119 -4.27 -29.96 -9.05
N ARG A 120 -3.00 -29.56 -8.92
CA ARG A 120 -1.93 -29.83 -9.90
C ARG A 120 -1.71 -31.33 -10.11
N SER A 121 -1.72 -32.13 -9.03
CA SER A 121 -1.53 -33.59 -9.14
C SER A 121 -2.73 -34.31 -9.78
N GLN A 122 -3.95 -33.80 -9.58
CA GLN A 122 -5.17 -34.36 -10.16
C GLN A 122 -5.44 -33.90 -11.60
N ASN A 123 -4.88 -32.77 -12.02
CA ASN A 123 -5.17 -32.14 -13.31
C ASN A 123 -3.90 -31.94 -14.15
N ALA A 124 -3.10 -33.00 -14.33
CA ALA A 124 -1.83 -32.95 -15.06
C ALA A 124 -1.95 -32.52 -16.55
N ALA A 125 -3.17 -32.52 -17.11
CA ALA A 125 -3.44 -32.05 -18.46
C ALA A 125 -3.51 -30.51 -18.59
N LEU A 126 -3.57 -29.78 -17.46
CA LEU A 126 -3.59 -28.31 -17.47
C LEU A 126 -2.18 -27.75 -17.54
N ASP A 127 -2.00 -26.66 -18.29
CA ASP A 127 -0.73 -25.95 -18.40
C ASP A 127 -0.53 -24.98 -17.22
N PHE A 128 -0.06 -25.53 -16.10
CA PHE A 128 0.32 -24.72 -14.94
C PHE A 128 1.54 -23.84 -15.21
N ALA A 129 2.37 -24.19 -16.20
CA ALA A 129 3.52 -23.36 -16.56
C ALA A 129 3.07 -22.03 -17.18
N ALA A 130 2.00 -22.03 -17.99
CA ALA A 130 1.38 -20.80 -18.47
C ALA A 130 0.83 -19.93 -17.33
N ILE A 131 0.22 -20.54 -16.30
CA ILE A 131 -0.28 -19.81 -15.12
C ILE A 131 0.87 -19.20 -14.32
N ASP A 132 1.91 -19.98 -14.05
CA ASP A 132 3.12 -19.53 -13.35
C ASP A 132 3.86 -18.43 -14.15
N ALA A 133 3.80 -18.50 -15.49
CA ALA A 133 4.30 -17.44 -16.36
C ALA A 133 3.45 -16.17 -16.26
N MET A 134 2.12 -16.30 -16.26
CA MET A 134 1.19 -15.17 -16.11
C MET A 134 1.39 -14.42 -14.78
N GLU A 135 1.63 -15.13 -13.67
CA GLU A 135 1.89 -14.50 -12.36
C GLU A 135 3.12 -13.59 -12.40
N LYS A 136 4.12 -13.92 -13.23
CA LYS A 136 5.38 -13.18 -13.36
C LYS A 136 5.30 -12.00 -14.32
N ILE A 137 4.22 -11.86 -15.10
CA ILE A 137 4.08 -10.75 -16.04
C ILE A 137 4.03 -9.44 -15.25
N ARG A 138 4.97 -8.53 -15.55
CA ARG A 138 5.04 -7.18 -14.99
C ARG A 138 5.26 -6.21 -16.15
N PHE A 139 4.43 -5.18 -16.23
CA PHE A 139 4.53 -4.15 -17.27
C PHE A 139 5.36 -2.98 -16.76
N LYS A 140 6.26 -2.47 -17.60
CA LYS A 140 6.98 -1.24 -17.27
C LYS A 140 6.02 -0.04 -17.34
N PRO A 141 6.18 0.98 -16.49
CA PRO A 141 5.35 2.18 -16.54
C PRO A 141 5.31 2.84 -17.92
N GLU A 142 6.42 2.81 -18.66
CA GLU A 142 6.49 3.42 -20.00
C GLU A 142 5.73 2.62 -21.06
N GLU A 143 5.77 1.28 -20.99
CA GLU A 143 4.97 0.41 -21.87
C GLU A 143 3.47 0.60 -21.61
N LEU A 144 3.09 0.74 -20.34
CA LEU A 144 1.71 1.04 -19.96
C LEU A 144 1.26 2.41 -20.50
N LYS A 145 2.10 3.44 -20.40
CA LYS A 145 1.77 4.77 -20.97
C LYS A 145 1.62 4.72 -22.48
N ALA A 146 2.52 4.02 -23.19
CA ALA A 146 2.44 3.85 -24.63
C ALA A 146 1.15 3.12 -25.03
N PHE A 147 0.80 2.05 -24.33
CA PHE A 147 -0.46 1.32 -24.53
C PHE A 147 -1.69 2.19 -24.31
N LEU A 148 -1.71 3.01 -23.25
CA LEU A 148 -2.81 3.93 -22.97
C LEU A 148 -2.95 5.00 -24.07
N ALA A 149 -1.83 5.53 -24.57
CA ALA A 149 -1.81 6.52 -25.63
C ALA A 149 -2.31 5.95 -26.97
N ASP A 150 -1.83 4.76 -27.35
CA ASP A 150 -2.21 4.08 -28.59
C ASP A 150 -3.68 3.64 -28.57
N GLY A 151 -4.16 3.16 -27.44
CA GLY A 151 -5.56 2.75 -27.26
C GLY A 151 -6.55 3.91 -27.07
N GLY A 152 -6.11 5.17 -27.04
CA GLY A 152 -6.95 6.32 -26.71
C GLY A 152 -7.58 6.23 -25.31
N ILE A 153 -6.98 5.46 -24.41
CA ILE A 153 -7.51 5.19 -23.08
C ILE A 153 -7.06 6.31 -22.15
N LEU A 154 -7.98 7.24 -21.87
CA LEU A 154 -7.77 8.26 -20.85
C LEU A 154 -8.02 7.63 -19.48
N PRO A 155 -7.00 7.46 -18.61
CA PRO A 155 -7.22 6.93 -17.28
C PRO A 155 -8.13 7.88 -16.51
N LYS A 156 -9.31 7.40 -16.10
CA LYS A 156 -10.18 8.11 -15.16
C LYS A 156 -9.57 8.00 -13.76
N GLY A 157 -8.55 8.82 -13.49
CA GLY A 157 -7.87 8.88 -12.21
C GLY A 157 -6.64 9.78 -12.28
N GLY A 158 -6.56 10.78 -11.40
CA GLY A 158 -5.44 11.71 -11.35
C GLY A 158 -5.71 13.09 -11.95
N ILE A 159 -6.86 13.71 -11.61
CA ILE A 159 -7.00 15.18 -11.59
C ILE A 159 -7.30 15.65 -10.17
#